data_AF-A0A9E1S6X8-F1
#
_entry.id   AF-A0A9E1S6X8-F1
#
_cell.length_a   1.000
_cell.length_b   1.000
_cell.length_c   1.000
_cell.angle_alpha   90.00
_cell.angle_beta   90.00
_cell.angle_gamma   90.00
#
_symmetry.space_group_name_H-M   'P 1'
#
loop_
_entity.id
_entity.type
_entity.pdbx_description
1 polymer ?
#
loop_
_entity_poly.entity_id
_entity_poly.type
_entity_poly.pdbx_seq_one_letter_code
_entity_poly.pdbx_strand_id
1 'polypeptide(L)'
;PSQSPRYQSMEIKGNKIILTIGDVGQGLYCFDVRDPVGFAICGKNQKFVWAQAKLRGKNQVEVWAEGIENPVAARYAWSDNPVCNLYRKDGSVTLPVTPFRTDDFPMITKGL
;
A
#
# COMPACT_ATOMS: atom_id res chain seq x y z
N PRO A 1 10.37 -8.87 -19.99
CA PRO A 1 10.64 -9.01 -18.53
C PRO A 1 9.37 -8.75 -17.71
N SER A 2 8.97 -9.69 -16.84
CA SER A 2 7.78 -9.59 -15.98
C SER A 2 8.15 -9.01 -14.62
N GLN A 3 7.98 -7.69 -14.45
CA GLN A 3 8.24 -7.00 -13.18
C GLN A 3 6.99 -6.99 -12.30
N SER A 4 7.14 -7.28 -11.00
CA SER A 4 6.07 -7.06 -10.03
C SER A 4 5.75 -5.57 -9.92
N PRO A 5 4.47 -5.18 -9.75
CA PRO A 5 4.09 -3.81 -9.46
C PRO A 5 4.79 -3.27 -8.22
N ARG A 6 5.16 -1.99 -8.26
CA ARG A 6 5.91 -1.34 -7.18
C ARG A 6 5.28 -0.01 -6.80
N TYR A 7 5.45 0.38 -5.55
CA TYR A 7 5.14 1.74 -5.13
C TYR A 7 5.87 2.76 -6.01
N GLN A 8 5.13 3.75 -6.52
CA GLN A 8 5.66 4.82 -7.34
C GLN A 8 5.62 6.16 -6.61
N SER A 9 4.48 6.51 -6.02
CA SER A 9 4.32 7.80 -5.32
C SER A 9 3.16 7.79 -4.33
N MET A 10 3.19 8.80 -3.44
CA MET A 10 2.19 9.05 -2.41
C MET A 10 1.71 10.49 -2.50
N GLU A 11 0.40 10.71 -2.41
CA GLU A 11 -0.24 12.02 -2.31
C GLU A 11 -1.22 12.03 -1.13
N ILE A 12 -1.22 13.08 -0.31
CA ILE A 12 -2.17 13.23 0.80
C ILE A 12 -3.35 14.09 0.32
N LYS A 13 -4.58 13.59 0.48
CA LYS A 13 -5.84 14.30 0.19
C LYS A 13 -6.74 14.30 1.41
N GLY A 14 -6.73 15.41 2.16
CA GLY A 14 -7.42 15.50 3.45
C GLY A 14 -6.90 14.42 4.40
N ASN A 15 -7.80 13.58 4.91
CA ASN A 15 -7.47 12.48 5.82
C ASN A 15 -7.10 11.16 5.13
N LYS A 16 -6.78 11.20 3.83
CA LYS A 16 -6.50 10.00 3.03
C LYS A 16 -5.16 10.07 2.34
N ILE A 17 -4.56 8.90 2.14
CA ILE A 17 -3.38 8.73 1.31
C ILE A 17 -3.80 8.11 -0.02
N ILE A 18 -3.38 8.71 -1.13
CA ILE A 18 -3.48 8.15 -2.48
C ILE A 18 -2.10 7.60 -2.85
N LEU A 19 -2.01 6.28 -2.95
CA LEU A 19 -0.81 5.57 -3.38
C LEU A 19 -0.91 5.26 -4.86
N THR A 20 0.12 5.58 -5.62
CA THR A 20 0.24 5.20 -7.03
C THR A 20 1.20 4.04 -7.16
N ILE A 21 0.77 2.99 -7.87
CA ILE A 21 1.56 1.78 -8.12
C ILE A 21 1.97 1.76 -9.60
N GLY A 22 3.26 1.54 -9.86
CA GLY A 22 3.84 1.36 -11.18
C GLY A 22 3.77 -0.09 -11.67
N ASP A 23 4.09 -0.30 -12.94
CA ASP A 23 4.22 -1.64 -13.57
C ASP A 23 2.95 -2.51 -13.51
N VAL A 24 1.76 -1.91 -13.46
CA VAL A 24 0.49 -2.62 -13.24
C VAL A 24 -0.12 -3.30 -14.48
N GLY A 25 0.51 -3.21 -15.66
CA GLY A 25 -0.01 -3.84 -16.88
C GLY A 25 -1.41 -3.33 -17.24
N GLN A 26 -2.43 -4.20 -17.15
CA GLN A 26 -3.84 -3.84 -17.37
C GLN A 26 -4.52 -3.19 -16.17
N GLY A 27 -3.98 -3.39 -14.96
CA GLY A 27 -4.46 -2.76 -13.74
C GLY A 27 -4.25 -3.60 -12.50
N LEU A 28 -4.53 -2.98 -11.36
CA LEU A 28 -4.57 -3.63 -10.06
C LEU A 28 -5.88 -4.39 -9.87
N TYR A 29 -5.80 -5.52 -9.18
CA TYR A 29 -6.97 -6.24 -8.68
C TYR A 29 -6.68 -6.82 -7.31
N CYS A 30 -7.76 -7.12 -6.58
CA CYS A 30 -7.71 -7.74 -5.25
C CYS A 30 -8.04 -9.23 -5.36
N PHE A 31 -7.19 -10.08 -4.81
CA PHE A 31 -7.45 -11.52 -4.70
C PHE A 31 -8.30 -11.82 -3.44
N ASP A 32 -9.12 -12.86 -3.50
CA ASP A 32 -10.09 -13.33 -2.48
C ASP A 32 -11.19 -12.35 -2.05
N VAL A 33 -10.84 -11.14 -1.64
CA VAL A 33 -11.77 -10.11 -1.17
C VAL A 33 -11.75 -8.88 -2.07
N ARG A 34 -12.87 -8.15 -2.10
CA ARG A 34 -13.08 -7.01 -2.99
C ARG A 34 -12.12 -5.84 -2.72
N ASP A 35 -11.92 -5.53 -1.44
CA ASP A 35 -11.16 -4.36 -1.03
C ASP A 35 -9.68 -4.72 -0.77
N PRO A 36 -8.73 -3.82 -1.08
CA PRO A 36 -7.33 -4.03 -0.75
C PRO A 36 -7.12 -4.14 0.77
N VAL A 37 -6.30 -5.10 1.18
CA VAL A 37 -5.93 -5.30 2.60
C VAL A 37 -4.41 -5.32 2.77
N GLY A 38 -3.95 -5.22 4.02
CA GLY A 38 -2.52 -5.23 4.35
C GLY A 38 -1.87 -3.85 4.37
N PHE A 39 -2.68 -2.79 4.45
CA PHE A 39 -2.21 -1.41 4.59
C PHE A 39 -2.23 -0.95 6.04
N ALA A 40 -1.19 -0.22 6.45
CA ALA A 40 -1.15 0.50 7.71
C ALA A 40 -0.73 1.95 7.47
N ILE A 41 -1.33 2.89 8.20
CA ILE A 41 -0.98 4.32 8.12
C ILE A 41 -0.74 4.90 9.50
N CYS A 42 -0.02 6.02 9.57
CA CYS A 42 0.15 6.78 10.81
C CYS A 42 0.02 8.28 10.57
N GLY A 43 -0.28 9.01 11.65
CA GLY A 43 -0.10 10.46 11.71
C GLY A 43 1.31 10.85 12.16
N LYS A 44 1.50 12.12 12.53
CA LYS A 44 2.79 12.66 13.01
C LYS A 44 3.38 11.95 14.23
N ASN A 45 2.54 11.27 15.03
CA ASN A 45 2.95 10.50 16.18
C ASN A 45 3.65 9.16 15.83
N GLN A 46 3.73 8.82 14.53
CA GLN A 46 4.36 7.60 14.00
C GLN A 46 3.77 6.29 14.52
N LYS A 47 2.59 6.34 15.14
CA LYS A 47 1.86 5.15 15.60
C LYS A 47 1.03 4.62 14.43
N PHE A 48 1.48 3.52 13.85
CA PHE A 48 0.78 2.86 12.76
C PHE A 48 -0.47 2.14 13.25
N VAL A 49 -1.56 2.29 12.51
CA VAL A 49 -2.81 1.57 12.67
C VAL A 49 -3.17 0.89 11.35
N TRP A 50 -3.88 -0.23 11.42
CA TRP A 50 -4.42 -0.87 10.22
C TRP A 50 -5.41 0.06 9.53
N ALA A 51 -5.33 0.10 8.20
CA ALA A 51 -6.08 1.04 7.39
C ALA A 51 -7.08 0.31 6.50
N GLN A 52 -8.21 0.97 6.25
CA GLN A 52 -9.08 0.64 5.15
C GLN A 52 -8.47 1.15 3.84
N ALA A 53 -8.74 0.45 2.74
CA ALA A 53 -8.28 0.85 1.43
C ALA A 53 -9.32 0.56 0.35
N LYS A 54 -9.21 1.25 -0.79
CA LYS A 54 -10.02 1.01 -1.99
C LYS A 54 -9.19 1.25 -3.25
N LEU A 55 -9.44 0.48 -4.30
CA LEU A 55 -8.86 0.77 -5.62
C LEU A 55 -9.47 2.04 -6.21
N ARG A 56 -8.62 2.86 -6.83
CA ARG A 56 -9.01 4.02 -7.62
C ARG A 56 -8.43 3.90 -9.03
N GLY A 57 -9.32 3.70 -10.00
CA GLY A 57 -8.92 3.52 -11.40
C GLY A 57 -7.99 2.32 -11.56
N LYS A 58 -7.03 2.45 -12.48
CA LYS A 58 -6.17 1.35 -12.90
C LYS A 58 -5.05 1.03 -11.91
N ASN A 59 -4.47 2.03 -11.26
CA ASN A 59 -3.17 1.90 -10.60
C ASN A 59 -3.06 2.65 -9.26
N GLN A 60 -4.15 3.17 -8.73
CA GLN A 60 -4.13 3.89 -7.46
C GLN A 60 -4.87 3.12 -6.37
N VAL A 61 -4.42 3.33 -5.14
CA VAL A 61 -5.07 2.83 -3.92
C VAL A 61 -5.30 4.03 -3.01
N GLU A 62 -6.55 4.29 -2.64
CA GLU A 62 -6.87 5.26 -1.58
C GLU A 62 -6.90 4.51 -0.24
N VAL A 63 -6.19 5.03 0.75
CA VAL A 63 -5.98 4.41 2.06
C VAL A 63 -6.34 5.41 3.16
N TRP A 64 -7.08 4.98 4.18
CA TRP A 64 -7.49 5.80 5.32
C TRP A 64 -7.69 4.95 6.57
N ALA A 65 -7.68 5.57 7.74
CA ALA A 65 -7.97 4.91 9.01
C ALA A 65 -8.78 5.83 9.91
N GLU A 66 -9.71 5.27 10.67
CA GLU A 66 -10.43 6.00 11.71
C GLU A 66 -9.44 6.54 12.76
N GLY A 67 -9.63 7.80 13.18
CA GLY A 67 -8.73 8.47 14.13
C GLY A 67 -7.43 9.03 13.54
N ILE A 68 -7.18 8.90 12.23
CA ILE A 68 -6.03 9.51 11.54
C ILE A 68 -6.52 10.63 10.62
N GLU A 69 -6.57 11.85 11.13
CA GLU A 69 -7.02 13.02 10.35
C GLU A 69 -5.92 13.59 9.43
N ASN A 70 -4.66 13.46 9.83
CA ASN A 70 -3.50 14.02 9.14
C ASN A 70 -2.46 12.91 8.92
N PRO A 71 -2.72 11.98 7.98
CA PRO A 71 -1.81 10.88 7.73
C PRO A 71 -0.51 11.40 7.11
N VAL A 72 0.63 10.82 7.50
CA VAL A 72 1.96 11.22 7.01
C VAL A 72 2.73 10.09 6.34
N ALA A 73 2.33 8.84 6.60
CA ALA A 73 2.98 7.67 6.03
C ALA A 73 2.03 6.48 5.88
N ALA A 74 2.34 5.62 4.92
CA ALA A 74 1.70 4.34 4.69
C ALA A 74 2.74 3.22 4.55
N ARG A 75 2.32 2.01 4.89
CA ARG A 75 3.06 0.77 4.68
C ARG A 75 2.12 -0.28 4.09
N TYR A 76 2.66 -1.16 3.26
CA TYR A 76 1.94 -2.28 2.65
C TYR A 76 2.68 -3.59 2.88
N ALA A 77 1.93 -4.64 3.23
CA ALA A 77 2.43 -5.97 3.56
C ALA A 77 3.53 -5.96 4.65
N TRP A 78 3.33 -5.13 5.68
CA TRP A 78 4.29 -4.88 6.75
C TRP A 78 3.97 -5.69 8.01
N SER A 79 4.19 -7.00 7.95
CA SER A 79 4.06 -7.95 9.07
C SER A 79 4.87 -9.23 8.75
N ASP A 80 5.16 -10.06 9.74
CA ASP A 80 5.89 -11.33 9.55
C ASP A 80 5.12 -12.32 8.65
N ASN A 81 3.78 -12.26 8.69
CA ASN A 81 2.90 -12.99 7.77
C ASN A 81 1.77 -12.05 7.32
N PRO A 82 2.02 -11.17 6.35
CA PRO A 82 1.09 -10.12 6.00
C PRO A 82 -0.10 -10.69 5.22
N VAL A 83 -1.32 -10.46 5.73
CA VAL A 83 -2.53 -10.64 4.92
C VAL A 83 -2.57 -9.47 3.94
N CYS A 84 -2.22 -9.75 2.69
CA CYS A 84 -2.19 -8.77 1.61
C CYS A 84 -2.66 -9.42 0.31
N ASN A 85 -3.39 -8.65 -0.51
CA ASN A 85 -4.16 -9.23 -1.62
C ASN A 85 -4.05 -8.44 -2.92
N LEU A 86 -3.08 -7.53 -3.05
CA LEU A 86 -2.97 -6.66 -4.21
C LEU A 86 -2.05 -7.26 -5.27
N TYR A 87 -2.58 -7.42 -6.47
CA TYR A 87 -1.88 -8.02 -7.62
C TYR A 87 -2.10 -7.20 -8.88
N ARG A 88 -1.23 -7.39 -9.87
CA ARG A 88 -1.56 -7.11 -11.27
C ARG A 88 -1.97 -8.38 -11.99
N LYS A 89 -2.78 -8.22 -13.04
CA LYS A 89 -3.05 -9.26 -14.03
C LYS A 89 -2.78 -8.73 -15.43
N ASP A 90 -1.94 -9.44 -16.17
CA ASP A 90 -1.66 -9.15 -17.58
C ASP A 90 -1.60 -10.48 -18.35
N GLY A 91 -2.68 -10.81 -19.05
CA GLY A 91 -2.87 -12.14 -19.65
C GLY A 91 -2.79 -13.26 -18.60
N SER A 92 -1.86 -14.19 -18.78
CA SER A 92 -1.57 -15.30 -17.86
C SER A 92 -0.62 -14.92 -16.71
N VAL A 93 -0.03 -13.72 -16.73
CA VAL A 93 0.91 -13.28 -15.71
C VAL A 93 0.17 -12.59 -14.58
N THR A 94 0.26 -13.20 -13.39
CA THR A 94 -0.26 -12.63 -12.15
C THR A 94 0.91 -12.41 -11.20
N LEU A 95 1.15 -11.17 -10.78
CA LEU A 95 2.25 -10.83 -9.89
C LEU A 95 1.76 -9.97 -8.72
N PRO A 96 2.21 -10.23 -7.48
CA PRO A 96 1.85 -9.42 -6.32
C PRO A 96 2.53 -8.06 -6.37
N VAL A 97 1.88 -7.05 -5.80
CA VAL A 97 2.54 -5.78 -5.46
C VAL A 97 3.63 -6.06 -4.43
N THR A 98 4.83 -5.52 -4.65
CA THR A 98 5.94 -5.69 -3.70
C THR A 98 5.65 -4.92 -2.39
N PRO A 99 6.00 -5.47 -1.20
CA PRO A 99 5.93 -4.72 0.05
C PRO A 99 6.67 -3.38 -0.02
N PHE A 100 6.16 -2.36 0.66
CA PHE A 100 6.79 -1.04 0.69
C PHE A 100 6.42 -0.23 1.93
N ARG A 101 7.18 0.85 2.15
CA ARG A 101 6.92 1.91 3.11
C ARG A 101 7.14 3.26 2.46
N THR A 102 6.42 4.28 2.92
CA THR A 102 6.59 5.67 2.42
C THR A 102 7.33 6.56 3.40
N ASP A 103 7.65 6.06 4.60
CA ASP A 103 8.43 6.75 5.62
C ASP A 103 9.90 6.33 5.64
N ASP A 104 10.75 7.19 6.19
CA ASP A 104 12.18 6.99 6.42
C ASP A 104 12.53 6.80 7.90
N PHE A 105 11.51 6.59 8.76
CA PHE A 105 11.66 6.43 10.21
C PHE A 105 12.71 5.35 10.57
N PRO A 106 13.48 5.54 11.65
CA PRO A 106 14.44 4.53 12.11
C PRO A 106 13.78 3.16 12.31
N MET A 107 14.38 2.11 11.76
CA MET A 107 14.04 0.73 12.11
C MET A 107 14.85 0.28 13.31
N ILE A 108 14.31 -0.65 14.08
CA ILE A 108 14.90 -1.17 15.33
C ILE A 108 16.30 -1.78 15.09
N THR A 109 16.62 -2.18 13.86
CA THR A 109 17.93 -2.72 13.45
C THR A 109 18.93 -1.68 12.91
N LYS A 110 18.61 -0.38 12.96
CA LYS A 110 19.51 0.68 12.52
C LYS A 110 20.64 0.86 13.56
N GLY A 111 21.62 -0.04 13.55
CA GLY A 111 22.80 0.02 14.42
C GLY A 111 23.28 -1.31 15.01
N LEU A 112 23.16 -2.44 14.30
CA LEU A 112 24.05 -3.58 14.53
C LEU A 112 25.37 -3.35 13.79
#